data_AF-A0A3D5KSY3-F1
#
_entry.id   AF-A0A3D5KSY3-F1
#
_cell.length_a   1.000
_cell.length_b   1.000
_cell.length_c   1.000
_cell.angle_alpha   90.00
_cell.angle_beta   90.00
_cell.angle_gamma   90.00
#
_symmetry.space_group_name_H-M   'P 1'
#
loop_
_entity.id
_entity.type
_entity.pdbx_description
1 polymer ?
#
loop_
_entity_poly.entity_id
_entity_poly.type
_entity_poly.pdbx_seq_one_letter_code
_entity_poly.pdbx_strand_id
1 'polypeptide(L)'
;ISRAWLSESAEKSIDIQYFIFSTDNIGLIASDYLLRAADRGVQVRVIVDDIMVEADADELLALDAHPNLAIRIYNPLANVGKNFPKKLYTLTTDFKGFNQRMHNKTFIADGKVVITGGRNIADEYFDYDHEYNFRDRDVLLVGKAVHEVQNSFEAFWNSPLSVPVTEVVDAKEYKLNVEVKYNYLHQYACNPANYWPAVRVKVNAMRATFKEMQTNGELIWTDGASFISDVPGKNETASLNGRGVCTDSLIDLIRRAKKSVDIESPYLITTEVGLQLFKEAIARGVTVNILTNSLASTDNLEAFNGYQRGRKDLLEAGVNVFEFKPDAAVRFKIMTGALQKKMNFTPRFGLHAKSMSIDGKVAVIGTFNLDPRSANLNTECIAVIRNQKVATDLLHAIQIDCQSENAWHVTLQENPDAQAGWLKRLKAWTKGVVPKRVL
;
A
#
# COMPACT_ATOMS: atom_id res chain seq x y z
N ILE A 1 -13.04 -8.17 1.05
CA ILE A 1 -14.30 -8.46 0.34
C ILE A 1 -14.09 -8.46 -1.18
N SER A 2 -13.83 -7.32 -1.84
CA SER A 2 -13.74 -7.27 -3.31
C SER A 2 -12.69 -8.21 -3.91
N ARG A 3 -11.49 -8.27 -3.33
CA ARG A 3 -10.44 -9.22 -3.74
C ARG A 3 -10.90 -10.69 -3.62
N ALA A 4 -11.49 -11.06 -2.49
CA ALA A 4 -12.05 -12.40 -2.28
C ALA A 4 -13.12 -12.76 -3.32
N TRP A 5 -14.06 -11.84 -3.61
CA TRP A 5 -15.08 -12.06 -4.63
C TRP A 5 -14.47 -12.20 -6.03
N LEU A 6 -13.48 -11.39 -6.38
CA LEU A 6 -12.75 -11.52 -7.66
C LEU A 6 -12.00 -12.85 -7.73
N SER A 7 -11.36 -13.28 -6.64
CA SER A 7 -10.70 -14.59 -6.58
C SER A 7 -11.68 -15.76 -6.78
N GLU A 8 -12.92 -15.66 -6.29
CA GLU A 8 -13.96 -16.68 -6.52
C GLU A 8 -14.55 -16.61 -7.94
N SER A 9 -14.61 -15.41 -8.51
CA SER A 9 -15.27 -15.16 -9.80
C SER A 9 -14.33 -15.25 -11.01
N ALA A 10 -13.01 -15.19 -10.81
CA ALA A 10 -12.04 -15.29 -11.89
C ALA A 10 -12.13 -16.65 -12.59
N GLU A 11 -12.03 -16.62 -13.92
CA GLU A 11 -12.19 -17.79 -14.79
C GLU A 11 -10.91 -18.19 -15.52
N LYS A 12 -9.95 -17.27 -15.68
CA LYS A 12 -8.76 -17.46 -16.52
C LYS A 12 -7.46 -17.18 -15.78
N SER A 13 -7.33 -16.01 -15.16
CA SER A 13 -6.10 -15.63 -14.50
C SER A 13 -6.28 -14.72 -13.30
N ILE A 14 -5.35 -14.82 -12.36
CA ILE A 14 -5.17 -13.89 -11.26
C ILE A 14 -3.68 -13.54 -11.17
N ASP A 15 -3.35 -12.27 -11.38
CA ASP A 15 -1.98 -11.77 -11.27
C ASP A 15 -1.91 -10.77 -10.12
N ILE A 16 -1.07 -11.04 -9.12
CA ILE A 16 -0.95 -10.19 -7.93
C ILE A 16 0.49 -9.79 -7.64
N GLN A 17 0.65 -8.55 -7.19
CA GLN A 17 1.93 -7.94 -6.84
C GLN A 17 1.77 -7.21 -5.52
N TYR A 18 2.55 -7.54 -4.49
CA TYR A 18 2.47 -6.89 -3.18
C TYR A 18 3.83 -6.69 -2.52
N PHE A 19 3.99 -5.55 -1.84
CA PHE A 19 5.13 -5.28 -0.97
C PHE A 19 5.13 -6.18 0.28
N ILE A 20 3.98 -6.27 0.96
CA ILE A 20 3.78 -7.17 2.10
C ILE A 20 2.65 -8.14 1.77
N PHE A 21 2.95 -9.42 1.96
CA PHE A 21 2.00 -10.50 2.05
C PHE A 21 2.32 -11.30 3.32
N SER A 22 1.62 -10.97 4.39
CA SER A 22 1.76 -11.58 5.71
C SER A 22 1.16 -12.99 5.74
N THR A 23 1.53 -13.79 6.74
CA THR A 23 0.89 -15.09 7.07
C THR A 23 0.11 -15.05 8.37
N ASP A 24 -0.34 -13.85 8.71
CA ASP A 24 -1.45 -13.67 9.63
C ASP A 24 -2.78 -14.25 9.09
N ASN A 25 -3.87 -13.99 9.80
CA ASN A 25 -5.17 -14.55 9.48
C ASN A 25 -5.65 -14.16 8.07
N ILE A 26 -5.49 -12.89 7.68
CA ILE A 26 -5.82 -12.42 6.32
C ILE A 26 -4.92 -13.05 5.27
N GLY A 27 -3.62 -13.20 5.56
CA GLY A 27 -2.67 -13.90 4.71
C GLY A 27 -3.07 -15.33 4.36
N LEU A 28 -3.42 -16.12 5.37
CA LEU A 28 -3.86 -17.50 5.22
C LEU A 28 -5.20 -17.59 4.47
N ILE A 29 -6.15 -16.72 4.78
CA ILE A 29 -7.44 -16.64 4.05
C ILE A 29 -7.21 -16.26 2.59
N ALA A 30 -6.34 -15.29 2.30
CA ALA A 30 -6.02 -14.87 0.94
C ALA A 30 -5.35 -16.01 0.15
N SER A 31 -4.42 -16.73 0.79
CA SER A 31 -3.76 -17.91 0.20
C SER A 31 -4.75 -19.00 -0.16
N ASP A 32 -5.73 -19.28 0.71
CA ASP A 32 -6.83 -20.22 0.42
C ASP A 32 -7.68 -19.76 -0.78
N TYR A 33 -7.99 -18.47 -0.93
CA TYR A 33 -8.70 -17.97 -2.11
C TYR A 33 -7.92 -18.16 -3.42
N LEU A 34 -6.60 -17.94 -3.38
CA LEU A 34 -5.73 -18.12 -4.54
C LEU A 34 -5.60 -19.61 -4.90
N LEU A 35 -5.40 -20.47 -3.90
CA LEU A 35 -5.35 -21.92 -4.08
C LEU A 35 -6.67 -22.45 -4.65
N ARG A 36 -7.82 -22.06 -4.07
CA ARG A 36 -9.14 -22.42 -4.61
C ARG A 36 -9.36 -21.93 -6.04
N ALA A 37 -8.75 -20.82 -6.46
CA ALA A 37 -8.80 -20.38 -7.85
C ALA A 37 -7.95 -21.30 -8.74
N ALA A 38 -6.74 -21.62 -8.30
CA ALA A 38 -5.85 -22.54 -8.99
C ALA A 38 -6.46 -23.96 -9.14
N ASP A 39 -7.16 -24.46 -8.12
CA ASP A 39 -7.92 -25.73 -8.14
C ASP A 39 -9.01 -25.73 -9.22
N ARG A 40 -9.62 -24.56 -9.48
CA ARG A 40 -10.61 -24.38 -10.56
C ARG A 40 -9.99 -24.26 -11.96
N GLY A 41 -8.66 -24.30 -12.07
CA GLY A 41 -7.93 -24.16 -13.33
C GLY A 41 -7.52 -22.73 -13.69
N VAL A 42 -7.74 -21.76 -12.79
CA VAL A 42 -7.30 -20.36 -12.99
C VAL A 42 -5.79 -20.28 -12.86
N GLN A 43 -5.11 -19.59 -13.79
CA GLN A 43 -3.67 -19.36 -13.68
C GLN A 43 -3.37 -18.25 -12.69
N VAL A 44 -2.64 -18.56 -11.62
CA VAL A 44 -2.34 -17.64 -10.53
C VAL A 44 -0.85 -17.31 -10.53
N ARG A 45 -0.50 -16.02 -10.60
CA ARG A 45 0.89 -15.55 -10.50
C ARG A 45 1.02 -14.53 -9.38
N VAL A 46 1.99 -14.76 -8.51
CA VAL A 46 2.22 -13.96 -7.31
C VAL A 46 3.63 -13.40 -7.33
N ILE A 47 3.77 -12.07 -7.20
CA ILE A 47 5.06 -11.41 -6.91
C ILE A 47 4.98 -10.80 -5.52
N VAL A 48 5.94 -11.15 -4.66
CA VAL A 48 6.11 -10.57 -3.33
C VAL A 48 7.54 -10.10 -3.12
N ASP A 49 7.76 -9.10 -2.27
CA ASP A 49 9.05 -8.45 -2.07
C ASP A 49 9.85 -9.10 -0.91
N ASP A 50 11.15 -9.39 -1.11
CA ASP A 50 11.98 -10.34 -0.31
C ASP A 50 11.96 -10.19 1.23
N ILE A 51 12.13 -8.98 1.77
CA ILE A 51 12.22 -8.68 3.22
C ILE A 51 10.93 -8.93 4.01
N MET A 52 9.75 -9.12 3.39
CA MET A 52 8.48 -9.21 4.14
C MET A 52 7.57 -10.36 3.72
N VAL A 53 8.17 -11.45 3.26
CA VAL A 53 7.53 -12.76 3.39
C VAL A 53 7.64 -13.14 4.87
N GLU A 54 6.61 -12.84 5.66
CA GLU A 54 6.45 -13.47 6.98
C GLU A 54 5.92 -14.91 6.86
N ALA A 55 5.76 -15.42 5.63
CA ALA A 55 5.40 -16.80 5.39
C ALA A 55 6.51 -17.78 5.71
N ASP A 56 6.14 -18.86 6.39
CA ASP A 56 7.01 -20.02 6.49
C ASP A 56 7.34 -20.50 5.08
N ALA A 57 8.64 -20.72 4.82
CA ALA A 57 9.12 -21.02 3.48
C ALA A 57 8.47 -22.30 2.89
N ASP A 58 7.99 -23.20 3.75
CA ASP A 58 7.25 -24.40 3.36
C ASP A 58 5.83 -24.10 2.86
N GLU A 59 5.18 -23.02 3.30
CA GLU A 59 3.86 -22.58 2.79
C GLU A 59 3.98 -22.00 1.39
N LEU A 60 5.00 -21.16 1.14
CA LEU A 60 5.25 -20.65 -0.22
C LEU A 60 5.61 -21.77 -1.18
N LEU A 61 6.49 -22.69 -0.76
CA LEU A 61 6.85 -23.86 -1.57
C LEU A 61 5.65 -24.77 -1.80
N ALA A 62 4.73 -24.91 -0.83
CA ALA A 62 3.49 -25.66 -1.01
C ALA A 62 2.64 -25.04 -2.12
N LEU A 63 2.38 -23.73 -2.05
CA LEU A 63 1.55 -23.03 -3.02
C LEU A 63 2.17 -23.06 -4.42
N ASP A 64 3.48 -22.79 -4.56
CA ASP A 64 4.20 -22.81 -5.84
C ASP A 64 4.27 -24.22 -6.48
N ALA A 65 4.09 -25.28 -5.68
CA ALA A 65 4.00 -26.64 -6.19
C ALA A 65 2.68 -26.93 -6.92
N HIS A 66 1.67 -26.08 -6.81
CA HIS A 66 0.40 -26.24 -7.53
C HIS A 66 0.62 -25.94 -9.04
N PRO A 67 0.15 -26.78 -9.98
CA PRO A 67 0.45 -26.64 -11.41
C PRO A 67 -0.07 -25.34 -12.05
N ASN A 68 -1.05 -24.68 -11.43
CA ASN A 68 -1.63 -23.41 -11.87
C ASN A 68 -1.27 -22.22 -10.96
N LEU A 69 -0.28 -22.34 -10.07
CA LEU A 69 0.12 -21.27 -9.16
C LEU A 69 1.65 -21.12 -9.19
N ALA A 70 2.13 -19.92 -9.50
CA ALA A 70 3.56 -19.62 -9.48
C ALA A 70 3.85 -18.40 -8.60
N ILE A 71 4.92 -18.49 -7.80
CA ILE A 71 5.38 -17.44 -6.88
C ILE A 71 6.79 -16.99 -7.26
N ARG A 72 6.97 -15.67 -7.40
CA ARG A 72 8.27 -15.03 -7.57
C ARG A 72 8.56 -14.07 -6.42
N ILE A 73 9.78 -14.12 -5.92
CA ILE A 73 10.31 -13.19 -4.92
C ILE A 73 11.07 -12.09 -5.66
N TYR A 74 10.66 -10.84 -5.45
CA TYR A 74 11.33 -9.68 -6.00
C TYR A 74 12.54 -9.29 -5.16
N ASN A 75 13.67 -9.12 -5.85
CA ASN A 75 14.97 -8.73 -5.32
C ASN A 75 15.41 -9.53 -4.07
N PRO A 76 15.57 -10.88 -4.19
CA PRO A 76 15.88 -11.77 -3.06
C PRO A 76 17.30 -11.61 -2.47
N LEU A 77 18.00 -10.52 -2.80
CA LEU A 77 19.37 -10.27 -2.37
C LEU A 77 19.44 -9.78 -0.92
N ALA A 78 18.32 -9.45 -0.29
CA ALA A 78 18.31 -8.85 1.03
C ALA A 78 18.36 -9.89 2.15
N ASN A 79 17.62 -11.01 2.10
CA ASN A 79 17.56 -11.88 3.28
C ASN A 79 17.49 -13.40 3.12
N VAL A 80 17.01 -13.98 2.02
CA VAL A 80 16.77 -15.43 2.00
C VAL A 80 18.01 -16.21 1.52
N GLY A 81 18.50 -17.12 2.39
CA GLY A 81 19.37 -18.24 2.00
C GLY A 81 20.89 -18.01 1.80
N LYS A 82 21.45 -16.81 1.98
CA LYS A 82 22.90 -16.56 1.75
C LYS A 82 23.73 -16.40 3.02
N ASN A 83 24.78 -17.23 3.15
CA ASN A 83 25.80 -17.20 4.20
C ASN A 83 26.37 -15.78 4.47
N PHE A 84 26.55 -15.47 5.75
CA PHE A 84 27.00 -14.17 6.33
C PHE A 84 28.14 -13.45 5.57
N PRO A 85 29.19 -14.12 5.06
CA PRO A 85 30.28 -13.45 4.34
C PRO A 85 29.88 -12.85 2.99
N LYS A 86 28.93 -13.45 2.27
CA LYS A 86 28.46 -13.00 0.95
C LYS A 86 27.55 -11.77 1.06
N LYS A 87 26.83 -11.64 2.18
CA LYS A 87 26.05 -10.43 2.55
C LYS A 87 26.97 -9.22 2.77
N LEU A 88 28.08 -9.40 3.50
CA LEU A 88 29.02 -8.31 3.80
C LEU A 88 29.72 -7.76 2.55
N TYR A 89 30.08 -8.64 1.60
CA TYR A 89 30.68 -8.25 0.32
C TYR A 89 29.71 -7.45 -0.55
N THR A 90 28.46 -7.91 -0.69
CA THR A 90 27.42 -7.26 -1.52
C THR A 90 27.03 -5.88 -0.95
N LEU A 91 26.97 -5.73 0.38
CA LEU A 91 26.75 -4.44 1.05
C LEU A 91 27.83 -3.39 0.71
N THR A 92 29.06 -3.81 0.45
CA THR A 92 30.17 -2.91 0.12
C THR A 92 30.27 -2.55 -1.36
N THR A 93 29.64 -3.33 -2.25
CA THR A 93 29.76 -3.16 -3.71
C THR A 93 28.47 -2.67 -4.40
N ASP A 94 27.28 -2.94 -3.84
CA ASP A 94 25.98 -2.54 -4.41
C ASP A 94 24.92 -2.20 -3.34
N PHE A 95 25.13 -1.08 -2.64
CA PHE A 95 24.24 -0.61 -1.58
C PHE A 95 22.86 -0.12 -2.10
N LYS A 96 22.75 0.23 -3.39
CA LYS A 96 21.52 0.77 -4.01
C LYS A 96 20.60 -0.33 -4.51
N GLY A 97 21.13 -1.37 -5.16
CA GLY A 97 20.37 -2.57 -5.54
C GLY A 97 19.86 -3.32 -4.31
N PHE A 98 20.66 -3.41 -3.24
CA PHE A 98 20.28 -4.04 -1.98
C PHE A 98 19.10 -3.35 -1.26
N ASN A 99 18.96 -2.03 -1.39
CA ASN A 99 17.93 -1.24 -0.71
C ASN A 99 16.66 -1.02 -1.53
N GLN A 100 16.65 -1.42 -2.81
CA GLN A 100 15.50 -1.28 -3.69
C GLN A 100 14.44 -2.31 -3.36
N ARG A 101 13.20 -1.84 -3.21
CA ARG A 101 12.04 -2.65 -2.83
C ARG A 101 10.90 -2.44 -3.82
N MET A 102 10.13 -3.49 -4.07
CA MET A 102 8.92 -3.41 -4.87
C MET A 102 7.74 -2.95 -4.00
N HIS A 103 7.38 -1.67 -4.06
CA HIS A 103 6.31 -1.12 -3.24
C HIS A 103 4.92 -1.13 -3.93
N ASN A 104 4.85 -1.71 -5.13
CA ASN A 104 3.64 -1.92 -5.93
C ASN A 104 2.63 -2.84 -5.23
N LYS A 105 1.33 -2.54 -5.42
CA LYS A 105 0.19 -3.28 -4.85
C LYS A 105 -0.91 -3.37 -5.90
N THR A 106 -0.97 -4.50 -6.62
CA THR A 106 -1.96 -4.73 -7.68
C THR A 106 -2.59 -6.11 -7.55
N PHE A 107 -3.88 -6.18 -7.82
CA PHE A 107 -4.64 -7.41 -7.98
C PHE A 107 -5.37 -7.36 -9.32
N ILE A 108 -4.98 -8.21 -10.27
CA ILE A 108 -5.56 -8.28 -11.61
C ILE A 108 -6.35 -9.58 -11.72
N ALA A 109 -7.61 -9.50 -12.14
CA ALA A 109 -8.44 -10.66 -12.45
C ALA A 109 -8.81 -10.67 -13.93
N ASP A 110 -8.52 -11.80 -14.60
CA ASP A 110 -8.82 -12.12 -16.00
C ASP A 110 -8.35 -11.08 -17.04
N GLY A 111 -7.40 -10.21 -16.67
CA GLY A 111 -7.01 -9.05 -17.47
C GLY A 111 -8.16 -8.04 -17.70
N LYS A 112 -9.22 -8.08 -16.87
CA LYS A 112 -10.45 -7.28 -17.03
C LYS A 112 -10.69 -6.30 -15.90
N VAL A 113 -10.28 -6.66 -14.68
CA VAL A 113 -10.51 -5.86 -13.47
C VAL A 113 -9.22 -5.77 -12.68
N VAL A 114 -8.92 -4.58 -12.19
CA VAL A 114 -7.80 -4.29 -11.30
C VAL A 114 -8.29 -3.71 -9.99
N ILE A 115 -7.66 -4.10 -8.89
CA ILE A 115 -7.64 -3.32 -7.65
C ILE A 115 -6.20 -2.90 -7.38
N THR A 116 -5.95 -1.61 -7.17
CA THR A 116 -4.64 -1.07 -6.80
C THR A 116 -4.76 0.10 -5.83
N GLY A 117 -3.74 0.35 -5.02
CA GLY A 117 -3.75 1.40 -4.01
C GLY A 117 -2.74 1.14 -2.90
N GLY A 118 -3.08 1.53 -1.68
CA GLY A 118 -2.16 1.51 -0.54
C GLY A 118 -2.13 0.19 0.24
N ARG A 119 -3.13 -0.70 0.08
CA ARG A 119 -3.32 -1.85 0.97
C ARG A 119 -2.38 -3.01 0.66
N ASN A 120 -1.65 -3.46 1.68
CA ASN A 120 -0.97 -4.76 1.68
C ASN A 120 -1.94 -5.89 2.05
N ILE A 121 -1.47 -7.14 2.02
CA ILE A 121 -2.20 -8.31 2.53
C ILE A 121 -1.70 -8.62 3.95
N ALA A 122 -2.38 -8.07 4.95
CA ALA A 122 -2.17 -8.31 6.38
C ALA A 122 -3.40 -7.88 7.20
N ASP A 123 -3.54 -8.34 8.44
CA ASP A 123 -4.71 -8.17 9.31
C ASP A 123 -5.11 -6.71 9.51
N GLU A 124 -4.15 -5.81 9.71
CA GLU A 124 -4.35 -4.38 9.97
C GLU A 124 -4.89 -3.59 8.77
N TYR A 125 -4.86 -4.17 7.56
CA TYR A 125 -5.39 -3.57 6.33
C TYR A 125 -6.85 -3.97 6.04
N PHE A 126 -7.37 -4.95 6.78
CA PHE A 126 -8.69 -5.56 6.54
C PHE A 126 -9.56 -5.64 7.81
N ASP A 127 -9.27 -4.81 8.81
CA ASP A 127 -10.03 -4.70 10.07
C ASP A 127 -9.93 -5.93 11.01
N TYR A 128 -8.95 -6.81 10.81
CA TYR A 128 -8.79 -8.04 11.60
C TYR A 128 -7.82 -7.89 12.78
N ASP A 129 -6.95 -6.89 12.76
CA ASP A 129 -6.04 -6.63 13.88
C ASP A 129 -6.81 -6.00 15.06
N HIS A 130 -6.55 -6.48 16.27
CA HIS A 130 -7.26 -6.06 17.47
C HIS A 130 -6.58 -4.94 18.25
N GLU A 131 -5.43 -4.43 17.80
CA GLU A 131 -4.61 -3.41 18.46
C GLU A 131 -4.35 -2.19 17.57
N TYR A 132 -4.29 -2.36 16.25
CA TYR A 132 -3.93 -1.34 15.28
C TYR A 132 -4.50 -1.62 13.89
N ASN A 133 -5.23 -0.68 13.28
CA ASN A 133 -5.72 -0.81 11.90
C ASN A 133 -5.43 0.43 11.07
N PHE A 134 -5.47 0.29 9.75
CA PHE A 134 -5.20 1.36 8.81
C PHE A 134 -6.44 1.95 8.13
N ARG A 135 -6.48 3.27 8.09
CA ARG A 135 -7.25 4.07 7.14
C ARG A 135 -6.50 4.10 5.82
N ASP A 136 -6.93 3.25 4.88
CA ASP A 136 -6.30 3.13 3.58
C ASP A 136 -7.31 3.14 2.42
N ARG A 137 -6.82 3.33 1.19
CA ARG A 137 -7.60 3.46 -0.03
C ARG A 137 -7.02 2.61 -1.14
N ASP A 138 -7.91 1.95 -1.86
CA ASP A 138 -7.67 1.36 -3.17
C ASP A 138 -8.67 1.95 -4.18
N VAL A 139 -8.36 1.77 -5.45
CA VAL A 139 -9.27 2.01 -6.57
C VAL A 139 -9.48 0.72 -7.35
N LEU A 140 -10.73 0.52 -7.79
CA LEU A 140 -11.09 -0.53 -8.73
C LEU A 140 -11.15 0.06 -10.14
N LEU A 141 -10.39 -0.51 -11.06
CA LEU A 141 -10.31 -0.09 -12.46
C LEU A 141 -10.80 -1.21 -13.37
N VAL A 142 -11.56 -0.83 -14.41
CA VAL A 142 -12.08 -1.74 -15.44
C VAL A 142 -11.80 -1.14 -16.81
N GLY A 143 -11.45 -1.97 -17.79
CA GLY A 143 -11.24 -1.54 -19.18
C GLY A 143 -9.80 -1.14 -19.49
N LYS A 144 -9.59 -0.03 -20.21
CA LYS A 144 -8.30 0.32 -20.83
C LYS A 144 -7.13 0.34 -19.84
N ALA A 145 -7.32 0.96 -18.67
CA ALA A 145 -6.27 1.08 -17.64
C ALA A 145 -5.78 -0.28 -17.10
N VAL A 146 -6.57 -1.35 -17.23
CA VAL A 146 -6.14 -2.70 -16.82
C VAL A 146 -4.97 -3.19 -17.66
N HIS A 147 -4.91 -2.82 -18.94
CA HIS A 147 -3.80 -3.19 -19.82
C HIS A 147 -2.49 -2.53 -19.39
N GLU A 148 -2.53 -1.27 -18.92
CA GLU A 148 -1.35 -0.58 -18.39
C GLU A 148 -0.81 -1.26 -17.13
N VAL A 149 -1.72 -1.69 -16.24
CA VAL A 149 -1.37 -2.42 -15.02
C VAL A 149 -0.82 -3.81 -15.36
N GLN A 150 -1.43 -4.53 -16.32
CA GLN A 150 -0.95 -5.82 -16.79
C GLN A 150 0.44 -5.71 -17.42
N ASN A 151 0.68 -4.69 -18.25
CA ASN A 151 1.99 -4.47 -18.85
C ASN A 151 3.06 -4.20 -17.79
N SER A 152 2.72 -3.42 -16.75
CA SER A 152 3.59 -3.26 -15.57
C SER A 152 3.84 -4.61 -14.91
N PHE A 153 2.80 -5.39 -14.62
CA PHE A 153 2.95 -6.71 -14.01
C PHE A 153 3.87 -7.63 -14.83
N GLU A 154 3.71 -7.70 -16.15
CA GLU A 154 4.60 -8.50 -17.02
C GLU A 154 6.05 -8.02 -16.98
N ALA A 155 6.28 -6.70 -16.91
CA ALA A 155 7.64 -6.17 -16.80
C ALA A 155 8.31 -6.63 -15.50
N PHE A 156 7.59 -6.60 -14.37
CA PHE A 156 8.08 -7.12 -13.10
C PHE A 156 8.24 -8.64 -13.15
N TRP A 157 7.21 -9.36 -13.59
CA TRP A 157 7.22 -10.82 -13.67
C TRP A 157 8.44 -11.30 -14.43
N ASN A 158 8.71 -10.75 -15.62
CA ASN A 158 9.81 -11.18 -16.49
C ASN A 158 11.17 -10.52 -16.16
N SER A 159 11.24 -9.68 -15.12
CA SER A 159 12.50 -9.07 -14.69
C SER A 159 13.44 -10.12 -14.07
N PRO A 160 14.76 -10.04 -14.31
CA PRO A 160 15.76 -10.84 -13.58
C PRO A 160 15.73 -10.64 -12.05
N LEU A 161 15.14 -9.53 -11.58
CA LEU A 161 14.95 -9.26 -10.16
C LEU A 161 13.81 -10.09 -9.57
N SER A 162 12.90 -10.63 -10.37
CA SER A 162 11.81 -11.51 -9.91
C SER A 162 12.20 -12.97 -10.09
N VAL A 163 12.64 -13.59 -9.00
CA VAL A 163 13.21 -14.95 -9.01
C VAL A 163 12.15 -15.95 -8.50
N PRO A 164 11.98 -17.12 -9.14
CA PRO A 164 11.10 -18.17 -8.62
C PRO A 164 11.42 -18.53 -7.17
N VAL A 165 10.39 -18.76 -6.35
CA VAL A 165 10.60 -19.05 -4.91
C VAL A 165 11.47 -20.30 -4.68
N THR A 166 11.40 -21.28 -5.58
CA THR A 166 12.21 -22.52 -5.54
C THR A 166 13.70 -22.30 -5.79
N GLU A 167 14.12 -21.17 -6.34
CA GLU A 167 15.54 -20.79 -6.45
C GLU A 167 16.02 -19.99 -5.23
N VAL A 168 15.08 -19.45 -4.44
CA VAL A 168 15.35 -18.62 -3.27
C VAL A 168 15.39 -19.46 -1.99
N VAL A 169 14.51 -20.47 -1.90
CA VAL A 169 14.41 -21.41 -0.77
C VAL A 169 14.79 -22.82 -1.24
N ASP A 170 15.72 -23.49 -0.53
CA ASP A 170 16.06 -24.88 -0.85
C ASP A 170 14.95 -25.83 -0.39
N ALA A 171 14.12 -26.28 -1.34
CA ALA A 171 13.04 -27.23 -1.07
C ALA A 171 13.50 -28.54 -0.42
N LYS A 172 14.78 -28.92 -0.54
CA LYS A 172 15.31 -30.16 0.07
C LYS A 172 15.42 -30.08 1.59
N GLU A 173 15.43 -28.87 2.15
CA GLU A 173 15.43 -28.66 3.60
C GLU A 173 14.06 -28.93 4.23
N TYR A 174 13.00 -29.00 3.41
CA TYR A 174 11.62 -29.12 3.86
C TYR A 174 11.01 -30.48 3.46
N LYS A 175 10.42 -31.18 4.43
CA LYS A 175 9.60 -32.37 4.18
C LYS A 175 8.20 -31.93 3.75
N LEU A 176 8.09 -31.37 2.55
CA LEU A 176 6.86 -30.79 2.04
C LEU A 176 5.80 -31.87 1.78
N ASN A 177 4.65 -31.76 2.44
CA ASN A 177 3.44 -32.49 2.08
C ASN A 177 2.38 -31.48 1.64
N VAL A 178 2.26 -31.31 0.32
CA VAL A 178 1.38 -30.30 -0.30
C VAL A 178 -0.08 -30.53 0.06
N GLU A 179 -0.53 -31.80 0.09
CA GLU A 179 -1.93 -32.14 0.42
C GLU A 179 -2.29 -31.74 1.85
N VAL A 180 -1.39 -31.97 2.81
CA VAL A 180 -1.58 -31.56 4.20
C VAL A 180 -1.65 -30.03 4.31
N LYS A 181 -0.77 -29.31 3.61
CA LYS A 181 -0.76 -27.85 3.62
C LYS A 181 -2.02 -27.25 2.96
N TYR A 182 -2.47 -27.80 1.84
CA TYR A 182 -3.71 -27.38 1.17
C TYR A 182 -4.93 -27.61 2.06
N ASN A 183 -5.04 -28.81 2.63
CA ASN A 183 -6.12 -29.15 3.57
C ASN A 183 -6.12 -28.23 4.79
N TYR A 184 -4.94 -27.89 5.32
CA TYR A 184 -4.82 -26.92 6.41
C TYR A 184 -5.39 -25.55 6.01
N LEU A 185 -4.99 -24.99 4.86
CA LEU A 185 -5.48 -23.69 4.38
C LEU A 185 -7.02 -23.68 4.21
N HIS A 186 -7.57 -24.71 3.57
CA HIS A 186 -9.02 -24.83 3.40
C HIS A 186 -9.77 -24.92 4.73
N GLN A 187 -9.26 -25.72 5.69
CA GLN A 187 -9.87 -25.85 7.02
C GLN A 187 -9.74 -24.56 7.82
N TYR A 188 -8.57 -23.90 7.76
CA TYR A 188 -8.31 -22.63 8.43
C TYR A 188 -9.29 -21.57 7.96
N ALA A 189 -9.46 -21.42 6.64
CA ALA A 189 -10.40 -20.47 6.08
C ALA A 189 -11.84 -20.85 6.44
N CYS A 190 -12.23 -22.12 6.37
CA CYS A 190 -13.59 -22.59 6.73
C CYS A 190 -13.99 -22.31 8.18
N ASN A 191 -13.03 -22.15 9.09
CA ASN A 191 -13.31 -21.91 10.50
C ASN A 191 -13.93 -20.52 10.73
N PRO A 192 -15.17 -20.41 11.26
CA PRO A 192 -15.84 -19.13 11.50
C PRO A 192 -15.15 -18.26 12.57
N ALA A 193 -14.28 -18.84 13.40
CA ALA A 193 -13.47 -18.08 14.36
C ALA A 193 -12.33 -17.31 13.68
N ASN A 194 -11.81 -17.83 12.56
CA ASN A 194 -10.73 -17.22 11.78
C ASN A 194 -11.32 -16.28 10.71
N TYR A 195 -12.37 -16.74 10.02
CA TYR A 195 -13.01 -15.98 8.96
C TYR A 195 -14.48 -15.70 9.27
N TRP A 196 -14.77 -14.46 9.67
CA TRP A 196 -16.09 -14.08 10.17
C TRP A 196 -17.22 -14.34 9.16
N PRO A 197 -18.31 -15.01 9.58
CA PRO A 197 -19.45 -15.30 8.69
C PRO A 197 -20.05 -14.06 8.01
N ALA A 198 -20.10 -12.92 8.72
CA ALA A 198 -20.62 -11.68 8.16
C ALA A 198 -19.80 -11.17 6.96
N VAL A 199 -18.49 -11.42 6.93
CA VAL A 199 -17.65 -11.04 5.79
C VAL A 199 -17.93 -11.96 4.61
N ARG A 200 -18.12 -13.26 4.83
CA ARG A 200 -18.51 -14.23 3.79
C ARG A 200 -19.85 -13.89 3.15
N VAL A 201 -20.84 -13.50 3.97
CA VAL A 201 -22.15 -13.02 3.47
C VAL A 201 -21.96 -11.82 2.54
N LYS A 202 -21.11 -10.85 2.90
CA LYS A 202 -20.80 -9.71 2.04
C LYS A 202 -20.09 -10.11 0.75
N VAL A 203 -19.15 -11.07 0.80
CA VAL A 203 -18.49 -11.60 -0.41
C VAL A 203 -19.51 -12.23 -1.36
N ASN A 204 -20.42 -13.07 -0.86
CA ASN A 204 -21.46 -13.71 -1.67
C ASN A 204 -22.46 -12.69 -2.25
N ALA A 205 -22.69 -11.57 -1.55
CA ALA A 205 -23.59 -10.52 -2.01
C ALA A 205 -22.97 -9.58 -3.07
N MET A 206 -21.65 -9.63 -3.31
CA MET A 206 -20.95 -8.67 -4.16
C MET A 206 -21.51 -8.57 -5.58
N ARG A 207 -21.98 -9.67 -6.18
CA ARG A 207 -22.62 -9.62 -7.50
C ARG A 207 -23.85 -8.71 -7.52
N ALA A 208 -24.68 -8.78 -6.49
CA ALA A 208 -25.85 -7.92 -6.36
C ALA A 208 -25.41 -6.47 -6.09
N THR A 209 -24.43 -6.27 -5.19
CA THR A 209 -23.86 -4.96 -4.88
C THR A 209 -23.31 -4.26 -6.12
N PHE A 210 -22.54 -4.94 -6.98
CA PHE A 210 -22.02 -4.35 -8.22
C PHE A 210 -23.14 -3.92 -9.17
N LYS A 211 -24.20 -4.74 -9.29
CA LYS A 211 -25.36 -4.41 -10.13
C LYS A 211 -26.12 -3.20 -9.60
N GLU A 212 -26.25 -3.09 -8.28
CA GLU A 212 -26.84 -1.92 -7.61
C GLU A 212 -26.00 -0.67 -7.84
N MET A 213 -24.69 -0.73 -7.58
CA MET A 213 -23.75 0.37 -7.85
C MET A 213 -23.81 0.84 -9.31
N GLN A 214 -23.90 -0.09 -10.25
CA GLN A 214 -24.06 0.24 -11.67
C GLN A 214 -25.40 0.96 -11.93
N THR A 215 -26.50 0.47 -11.35
CA THR A 215 -27.84 1.05 -11.52
C THR A 215 -27.94 2.44 -10.90
N ASN A 216 -27.27 2.65 -9.76
CA ASN A 216 -27.23 3.93 -9.05
C ASN A 216 -26.24 4.94 -9.65
N GLY A 217 -25.48 4.55 -10.70
CA GLY A 217 -24.47 5.42 -11.31
C GLY A 217 -23.24 5.67 -10.44
N GLU A 218 -22.94 4.77 -9.50
CA GLU A 218 -21.77 4.82 -8.63
C GLU A 218 -20.50 4.34 -9.35
N LEU A 219 -20.64 3.55 -10.41
CA LEU A 219 -19.55 3.19 -11.31
C LEU A 219 -19.33 4.30 -12.34
N ILE A 220 -18.16 4.94 -12.30
CA ILE A 220 -17.85 6.09 -13.13
C ILE A 220 -17.08 5.67 -14.38
N TRP A 221 -17.71 5.80 -15.54
CA TRP A 221 -17.07 5.62 -16.83
C TRP A 221 -16.29 6.88 -17.21
N THR A 222 -15.02 6.71 -17.57
CA THR A 222 -14.16 7.82 -17.99
C THR A 222 -13.02 7.34 -18.88
N ASP A 223 -12.67 8.13 -19.89
CA ASP A 223 -11.43 7.95 -20.67
C ASP A 223 -10.22 8.63 -19.99
N GLY A 224 -10.42 9.31 -18.86
CA GLY A 224 -9.39 10.07 -18.14
C GLY A 224 -8.63 9.28 -17.08
N ALA A 225 -8.76 7.95 -17.05
CA ALA A 225 -8.04 7.09 -16.11
C ALA A 225 -6.76 6.52 -16.76
N SER A 226 -5.63 6.64 -16.07
CA SER A 226 -4.32 6.13 -16.49
C SER A 226 -3.58 5.55 -15.30
N PHE A 227 -2.73 4.56 -15.55
CA PHE A 227 -1.86 3.94 -14.56
C PHE A 227 -0.40 4.22 -14.90
N ILE A 228 0.34 4.69 -13.90
CA ILE A 228 1.75 5.05 -14.01
C ILE A 228 2.49 4.18 -13.00
N SER A 229 3.52 3.49 -13.46
CA SER A 229 4.32 2.58 -12.65
C SER A 229 5.80 2.81 -12.94
N ASP A 230 6.61 2.78 -11.89
CA ASP A 230 8.05 2.71 -12.03
C ASP A 230 8.47 1.33 -12.60
N VAL A 231 9.63 1.29 -13.26
CA VAL A 231 10.17 0.05 -13.81
C VAL A 231 10.90 -0.79 -12.76
N PRO A 232 10.95 -2.14 -12.90
CA PRO A 232 11.84 -2.98 -12.12
C PRO A 232 13.27 -2.46 -12.19
N GLY A 233 13.99 -2.45 -11.07
CA GLY A 233 15.37 -1.94 -11.06
C GLY A 233 15.49 -0.44 -11.32
N LYS A 234 14.44 0.38 -11.10
CA LYS A 234 14.42 1.85 -11.24
C LYS A 234 15.71 2.60 -10.84
N ASN A 235 16.49 2.10 -9.89
CA ASN A 235 17.74 2.75 -9.45
C ASN A 235 18.93 2.50 -10.40
N GLU A 236 18.85 1.48 -11.23
CA GLU A 236 19.84 1.12 -12.27
C GLU A 236 19.57 1.88 -13.58
N THR A 237 18.29 2.13 -13.88
CA THR A 237 17.82 2.86 -15.07
C THR A 237 17.39 4.27 -14.69
N ALA A 238 18.33 5.09 -14.22
CA ALA A 238 18.04 6.49 -13.93
C ALA A 238 17.46 7.21 -15.16
N SER A 239 16.29 7.84 -15.00
CA SER A 239 15.83 8.89 -15.92
C SER A 239 16.88 10.01 -16.00
N LEU A 240 16.78 10.93 -16.97
CA LEU A 240 17.72 12.05 -17.15
C LEU A 240 17.97 12.88 -15.85
N ASN A 241 17.09 12.80 -14.86
CA ASN A 241 17.18 13.46 -13.55
C ASN A 241 17.40 12.50 -12.35
N GLY A 242 17.54 11.20 -12.58
CA GLY A 242 17.73 10.18 -11.53
C GLY A 242 16.49 9.89 -10.66
N ARG A 243 15.28 10.19 -11.14
CA ARG A 243 14.01 10.03 -10.40
C ARG A 243 13.06 9.06 -11.10
N GLY A 244 12.12 8.49 -10.34
CA GLY A 244 11.07 7.60 -10.88
C GLY A 244 10.02 8.32 -11.70
N VAL A 245 9.38 7.58 -12.61
CA VAL A 245 8.30 8.08 -13.48
C VAL A 245 7.10 8.52 -12.64
N CYS A 246 6.80 7.82 -11.54
CA CYS A 246 5.76 8.23 -10.60
C CYS A 246 6.09 9.58 -9.95
N THR A 247 7.34 9.81 -9.57
CA THR A 247 7.78 11.09 -8.98
C THR A 247 7.61 12.24 -9.96
N ASP A 248 8.07 12.07 -11.20
CA ASP A 248 7.95 13.10 -12.24
C ASP A 248 6.48 13.42 -12.54
N SER A 249 5.63 12.40 -12.62
CA SER A 249 4.18 12.58 -12.81
C SER A 249 3.54 13.39 -11.67
N LEU A 250 3.86 13.08 -10.41
CA LEU A 250 3.32 13.81 -9.25
C LEU A 250 3.78 15.28 -9.23
N ILE A 251 5.06 15.53 -9.53
CA ILE A 251 5.60 16.89 -9.65
C ILE A 251 4.85 17.67 -10.73
N ASP A 252 4.64 17.06 -11.90
CA ASP A 252 3.95 17.69 -13.02
C ASP A 252 2.47 18.00 -12.71
N LEU A 253 1.79 17.12 -11.98
CA LEU A 253 0.42 17.35 -11.51
C LEU A 253 0.37 18.56 -10.57
N ILE A 254 1.25 18.63 -9.56
CA ILE A 254 1.28 19.75 -8.60
C ILE A 254 1.66 21.07 -9.29
N ARG A 255 2.62 21.06 -10.23
CA ARG A 255 2.99 22.25 -11.02
C ARG A 255 1.81 22.81 -11.82
N ARG A 256 0.91 21.96 -12.28
CA ARG A 256 -0.28 22.35 -13.06
C ARG A 256 -1.45 22.81 -12.19
N ALA A 257 -1.47 22.50 -10.89
CA ALA A 257 -2.52 22.91 -9.97
C ALA A 257 -2.76 24.42 -9.97
N LYS A 258 -4.04 24.82 -9.85
CA LYS A 258 -4.46 26.22 -9.92
C LYS A 258 -5.23 26.71 -8.70
N LYS A 259 -5.79 25.81 -7.89
CA LYS A 259 -6.66 26.13 -6.76
C LYS A 259 -6.25 25.39 -5.49
N SER A 260 -6.18 24.06 -5.52
CA SER A 260 -5.82 23.27 -4.34
C SER A 260 -5.11 21.97 -4.67
N VAL A 261 -4.30 21.52 -3.71
CA VAL A 261 -3.71 20.19 -3.66
C VAL A 261 -3.96 19.64 -2.26
N ASP A 262 -4.73 18.57 -2.17
CA ASP A 262 -5.12 17.92 -0.91
C ASP A 262 -4.52 16.52 -0.90
N ILE A 263 -3.65 16.22 0.07
CA ILE A 263 -2.80 15.03 0.09
C ILE A 263 -3.00 14.23 1.38
N GLU A 264 -3.12 12.92 1.24
CA GLU A 264 -2.90 11.96 2.32
C GLU A 264 -1.60 11.21 2.07
N SER A 265 -0.71 11.18 3.06
CA SER A 265 0.47 10.33 3.06
C SER A 265 0.81 9.93 4.50
N PRO A 266 0.95 8.63 4.82
CA PRO A 266 1.26 8.22 6.18
C PRO A 266 2.64 8.67 6.65
N TYR A 267 3.56 8.80 5.70
CA TYR A 267 4.94 9.20 5.92
C TYR A 267 5.21 10.46 5.10
N LEU A 268 5.57 11.55 5.79
CA LEU A 268 5.75 12.88 5.22
C LEU A 268 7.17 13.37 5.49
N ILE A 269 8.12 12.91 4.69
CA ILE A 269 9.53 13.28 4.80
C ILE A 269 9.88 14.15 3.60
N THR A 270 9.61 15.45 3.72
CA THR A 270 9.83 16.39 2.62
C THR A 270 11.32 16.53 2.31
N THR A 271 11.67 16.29 1.05
CA THR A 271 12.96 16.70 0.49
C THR A 271 12.97 18.19 0.19
N GLU A 272 14.15 18.78 -0.05
CA GLU A 272 14.26 20.18 -0.52
C GLU A 272 13.45 20.41 -1.80
N VAL A 273 13.46 19.43 -2.71
CA VAL A 273 12.69 19.46 -3.96
C VAL A 273 11.19 19.48 -3.68
N GLY A 274 10.71 18.63 -2.79
CA GLY A 274 9.29 18.58 -2.42
C GLY A 274 8.84 19.85 -1.71
N LEU A 275 9.67 20.38 -0.80
CA LEU A 275 9.39 21.64 -0.11
C LEU A 275 9.32 22.82 -1.09
N GLN A 276 10.28 22.88 -2.02
CA GLN A 276 10.31 23.93 -3.04
C GLN A 276 9.10 23.85 -3.98
N LEU A 277 8.68 22.63 -4.35
CA LEU A 277 7.47 22.42 -5.15
C LEU A 277 6.22 22.98 -4.45
N PHE A 278 6.08 22.78 -3.14
CA PHE A 278 4.96 23.33 -2.37
C PHE A 278 5.05 24.86 -2.25
N LYS A 279 6.24 25.41 -1.97
CA LYS A 279 6.46 26.87 -1.96
C LYS A 279 6.06 27.52 -3.28
N GLU A 280 6.44 26.91 -4.40
CA GLU A 280 6.06 27.39 -5.73
C GLU A 280 4.56 27.31 -5.98
N ALA A 281 3.88 26.25 -5.52
CA ALA A 281 2.44 26.14 -5.62
C ALA A 281 1.72 27.22 -4.83
N ILE A 282 2.15 27.42 -3.58
CA ILE A 282 1.57 28.42 -2.67
C ILE A 282 1.83 29.84 -3.19
N ALA A 283 3.01 30.13 -3.74
CA ALA A 283 3.32 31.40 -4.38
C ALA A 283 2.42 31.71 -5.61
N ARG A 284 1.87 30.67 -6.26
CA ARG A 284 0.86 30.82 -7.33
C ARG A 284 -0.57 31.00 -6.81
N GLY A 285 -0.77 30.99 -5.49
CA GLY A 285 -2.10 31.06 -4.86
C GLY A 285 -2.81 29.71 -4.73
N VAL A 286 -2.09 28.59 -4.84
CA VAL A 286 -2.65 27.24 -4.63
C VAL A 286 -2.64 26.90 -3.14
N THR A 287 -3.77 26.48 -2.59
CA THR A 287 -3.84 25.94 -1.23
C THR A 287 -3.27 24.52 -1.19
N VAL A 288 -2.34 24.25 -0.28
CA VAL A 288 -1.78 22.90 -0.10
C VAL A 288 -2.16 22.37 1.29
N ASN A 289 -2.94 21.30 1.33
CA ASN A 289 -3.35 20.61 2.55
C ASN A 289 -2.71 19.22 2.59
N ILE A 290 -2.09 18.83 3.69
CA ILE A 290 -1.48 17.51 3.87
C ILE A 290 -1.95 16.89 5.18
N LEU A 291 -2.58 15.72 5.09
CA LEU A 291 -2.88 14.85 6.22
C LEU A 291 -1.81 13.77 6.34
N THR A 292 -1.23 13.64 7.52
CA THR A 292 -0.25 12.60 7.85
C THR A 292 -0.52 12.01 9.24
N ASN A 293 0.21 10.98 9.64
CA ASN A 293 0.06 10.42 10.99
C ASN A 293 0.57 11.37 12.07
N SER A 294 -0.14 11.42 13.19
CA SER A 294 0.40 11.99 14.44
C SER A 294 1.42 11.05 15.07
N LEU A 295 2.18 11.53 16.05
CA LEU A 295 3.05 10.66 16.83
C LEU A 295 2.25 9.56 17.54
N ALA A 296 1.01 9.84 17.91
CA ALA A 296 0.16 8.91 18.62
C ALA A 296 -0.35 7.79 17.70
N SER A 297 -0.67 8.10 16.43
CA SER A 297 -1.19 7.14 15.44
C SER A 297 -0.14 6.45 14.58
N THR A 298 1.05 7.03 14.38
CA THR A 298 2.08 6.43 13.51
C THR A 298 2.54 5.05 14.02
N ASP A 299 2.71 4.12 13.10
CA ASP A 299 3.37 2.83 13.26
C ASP A 299 4.90 2.94 13.07
N ASN A 300 5.33 3.89 12.24
CA ASN A 300 6.73 4.10 11.87
C ASN A 300 7.32 5.34 12.56
N LEU A 301 8.18 5.13 13.56
CA LEU A 301 8.79 6.21 14.35
C LEU A 301 9.93 6.91 13.62
N GLU A 302 10.65 6.19 12.76
CA GLU A 302 11.71 6.71 11.92
C GLU A 302 11.15 7.72 10.92
N ALA A 303 10.11 7.34 10.19
CA ALA A 303 9.44 8.22 9.25
C ALA A 303 8.82 9.43 9.95
N PHE A 304 8.17 9.22 11.10
CA PHE A 304 7.64 10.32 11.89
C PHE A 304 8.72 11.27 12.39
N ASN A 305 9.87 10.77 12.84
CA ASN A 305 11.00 11.62 13.22
C ASN A 305 11.51 12.45 12.02
N GLY A 306 11.56 11.84 10.82
CA GLY A 306 11.87 12.54 9.57
C GLY A 306 10.94 13.73 9.33
N TYR A 307 9.63 13.50 9.45
CA TYR A 307 8.58 14.52 9.39
C TYR A 307 8.74 15.58 10.49
N GLN A 308 8.87 15.18 11.75
CA GLN A 308 8.96 16.07 12.90
C GLN A 308 10.09 17.09 12.74
N ARG A 309 11.24 16.67 12.20
CA ARG A 309 12.38 17.55 11.89
C ARG A 309 12.18 18.48 10.69
N GLY A 310 11.15 18.29 9.88
CA GLY A 310 10.83 19.13 8.70
C GLY A 310 9.48 19.85 8.80
N ARG A 311 8.72 19.59 9.87
CA ARG A 311 7.37 20.13 10.09
C ARG A 311 7.36 21.65 10.09
N LYS A 312 8.32 22.28 10.77
CA LYS A 312 8.44 23.74 10.82
C LYS A 312 8.60 24.33 9.42
N ASP A 313 9.46 23.75 8.58
CA ASP A 313 9.72 24.25 7.22
C ASP A 313 8.47 24.16 6.32
N LEU A 314 7.66 23.09 6.49
CA LEU A 314 6.37 22.94 5.80
C LEU A 314 5.38 24.05 6.20
N LEU A 315 5.26 24.30 7.51
CA LEU A 315 4.36 25.32 8.04
C LEU A 315 4.80 26.72 7.63
N GLU A 316 6.09 27.03 7.69
CA GLU A 316 6.65 28.31 7.23
C GLU A 316 6.51 28.49 5.71
N ALA A 317 6.47 27.40 4.94
CA ALA A 317 6.16 27.45 3.51
C ALA A 317 4.68 27.75 3.21
N GLY A 318 3.80 27.68 4.22
CA GLY A 318 2.35 27.90 4.09
C GLY A 318 1.53 26.65 3.82
N VAL A 319 2.09 25.45 4.02
CA VAL A 319 1.36 24.19 3.92
C VAL A 319 0.45 24.04 5.14
N ASN A 320 -0.83 23.75 4.92
CA ASN A 320 -1.75 23.37 6.01
C ASN A 320 -1.54 21.90 6.35
N VAL A 321 -1.08 21.63 7.57
CA VAL A 321 -0.75 20.26 8.00
C VAL A 321 -1.75 19.76 9.02
N PHE A 322 -2.24 18.55 8.80
CA PHE A 322 -3.15 17.84 9.69
C PHE A 322 -2.48 16.54 10.15
N GLU A 323 -2.60 16.23 11.44
CA GLU A 323 -2.07 15.02 12.04
C GLU A 323 -3.21 14.11 12.53
N PHE A 324 -3.29 12.91 11.94
CA PHE A 324 -4.39 11.96 12.13
C PHE A 324 -4.41 11.39 13.55
N LYS A 325 -5.61 11.31 14.13
CA LYS A 325 -5.82 10.85 15.50
C LYS A 325 -5.78 9.33 15.61
N PRO A 326 -5.19 8.76 16.67
CA PRO A 326 -5.19 7.31 16.90
C PRO A 326 -6.60 6.77 17.20
N ASP A 327 -7.55 7.63 17.55
CA ASP A 327 -8.95 7.34 17.89
C ASP A 327 -9.94 8.03 16.93
N ALA A 328 -9.49 8.38 15.71
CA ALA A 328 -10.28 9.11 14.72
C ALA A 328 -11.70 8.53 14.54
N ALA A 329 -12.72 9.37 14.69
CA ALA A 329 -14.13 8.99 14.69
C ALA A 329 -14.60 8.31 13.39
N VAL A 330 -13.98 8.62 12.26
CA VAL A 330 -14.28 8.05 10.94
C VAL A 330 -14.22 6.52 10.94
N ARG A 331 -13.40 5.92 11.80
CA ARG A 331 -13.31 4.46 11.97
C ARG A 331 -14.67 3.78 12.13
N PHE A 332 -15.60 4.41 12.86
CA PHE A 332 -16.88 3.81 13.21
C PHE A 332 -17.83 3.75 12.01
N LYS A 333 -17.53 4.50 10.95
CA LYS A 333 -18.28 4.50 9.70
C LYS A 333 -17.74 3.49 8.69
N ILE A 334 -16.46 3.14 8.77
CA ILE A 334 -15.76 2.42 7.69
C ILE A 334 -15.26 1.03 8.07
N MET A 335 -14.94 0.79 9.35
CA MET A 335 -14.46 -0.52 9.78
C MET A 335 -15.60 -1.53 9.71
N THR A 336 -15.30 -2.67 9.10
CA THR A 336 -16.28 -3.73 8.86
C THR A 336 -16.43 -4.71 10.03
N GLY A 337 -15.53 -4.63 11.02
CA GLY A 337 -15.46 -5.53 12.18
C GLY A 337 -16.13 -5.00 13.45
N ALA A 338 -16.99 -5.82 14.05
CA ALA A 338 -17.72 -5.50 15.28
C ALA A 338 -17.15 -6.19 16.54
N LEU A 339 -16.08 -6.98 16.42
CA LEU A 339 -15.63 -7.86 17.50
C LEU A 339 -14.26 -7.47 18.03
N GLN A 340 -14.27 -6.66 19.09
CA GLN A 340 -13.10 -6.43 19.93
C GLN A 340 -12.96 -7.59 20.92
N LYS A 341 -11.77 -8.21 21.00
CA LYS A 341 -11.47 -9.25 22.00
C LYS A 341 -11.48 -8.67 23.43
N LYS A 342 -11.13 -7.39 23.58
CA LYS A 342 -11.08 -6.66 24.85
C LYS A 342 -12.32 -5.77 25.01
N MET A 343 -12.98 -5.85 26.15
CA MET A 343 -14.08 -4.94 26.49
C MET A 343 -13.59 -3.50 26.58
N ASN A 344 -14.39 -2.55 26.07
CA ASN A 344 -14.12 -1.11 26.08
C ASN A 344 -12.75 -0.71 25.49
N PHE A 345 -12.21 -1.53 24.59
CA PHE A 345 -10.96 -1.25 23.92
C PHE A 345 -11.20 -0.74 22.50
N THR A 346 -10.45 0.29 22.14
CA THR A 346 -10.50 0.91 20.82
C THR A 346 -9.10 0.78 20.22
N PRO A 347 -8.90 -0.13 19.24
CA PRO A 347 -7.60 -0.30 18.56
C PRO A 347 -7.09 1.04 18.05
N ARG A 348 -5.79 1.25 17.98
CA ARG A 348 -5.28 2.48 17.35
C ARG A 348 -5.63 2.48 15.85
N PHE A 349 -5.83 3.66 15.30
CA PHE A 349 -6.15 3.84 13.90
C PHE A 349 -5.11 4.76 13.26
N GLY A 350 -4.37 4.22 12.29
CA GLY A 350 -3.35 4.93 11.55
C GLY A 350 -3.82 5.31 10.16
N LEU A 351 -3.33 6.43 9.63
CA LEU A 351 -3.40 6.70 8.21
C LEU A 351 -2.42 5.79 7.47
N HIS A 352 -2.84 5.23 6.34
CA HIS A 352 -1.94 4.59 5.37
C HIS A 352 -2.30 4.92 3.91
N ALA A 353 -3.39 5.65 3.69
CA ALA A 353 -3.75 6.13 2.36
C ALA A 353 -2.62 6.98 1.74
N LYS A 354 -2.31 6.69 0.47
CA LYS A 354 -1.46 7.53 -0.39
C LYS A 354 -2.33 8.06 -1.52
N SER A 355 -2.94 9.21 -1.27
CA SER A 355 -3.90 9.79 -2.21
C SER A 355 -3.75 11.29 -2.33
N MET A 356 -4.14 11.83 -3.48
CA MET A 356 -4.07 13.26 -3.74
C MET A 356 -5.26 13.69 -4.61
N SER A 357 -5.91 14.78 -4.24
CA SER A 357 -6.86 15.48 -5.11
C SER A 357 -6.26 16.82 -5.55
N ILE A 358 -6.31 17.11 -6.84
CA ILE A 358 -5.84 18.37 -7.42
C ILE A 358 -7.03 19.11 -8.02
N ASP A 359 -7.28 20.33 -7.54
CA ASP A 359 -8.35 21.25 -7.97
C ASP A 359 -9.77 20.64 -7.94
N GLY A 360 -9.97 19.54 -7.22
CA GLY A 360 -11.17 18.71 -7.31
C GLY A 360 -11.42 18.10 -8.69
N LYS A 361 -10.40 18.03 -9.57
CA LYS A 361 -10.50 17.60 -10.98
C LYS A 361 -9.68 16.36 -11.30
N VAL A 362 -8.63 16.12 -10.54
CA VAL A 362 -7.75 14.97 -10.71
C VAL A 362 -7.63 14.24 -9.39
N ALA A 363 -7.93 12.95 -9.38
CA ALA A 363 -7.65 12.05 -8.27
C ALA A 363 -6.38 11.27 -8.57
N VAL A 364 -5.55 11.07 -7.55
CA VAL A 364 -4.40 10.17 -7.58
C VAL A 364 -4.54 9.21 -6.40
N ILE A 365 -4.43 7.92 -6.67
CA ILE A 365 -4.48 6.85 -5.66
C ILE A 365 -3.38 5.85 -5.99
N GLY A 366 -2.57 5.43 -5.03
CA GLY A 366 -1.49 4.49 -5.32
C GLY A 366 -0.69 4.11 -4.09
N THR A 367 0.60 3.84 -4.32
CA THR A 367 1.53 3.32 -3.31
C THR A 367 2.52 4.37 -2.80
N PHE A 368 2.66 5.49 -3.53
CA PHE A 368 3.73 6.47 -3.34
C PHE A 368 3.62 7.24 -2.02
N ASN A 369 4.52 7.01 -1.06
CA ASN A 369 4.63 7.85 0.13
C ASN A 369 5.40 9.14 -0.21
N LEU A 370 5.10 10.24 0.49
CA LEU A 370 5.86 11.49 0.37
C LEU A 370 7.18 11.43 1.15
N ASP A 371 8.07 10.51 0.77
CA ASP A 371 9.38 10.30 1.38
C ASP A 371 10.50 10.11 0.32
N PRO A 372 11.78 10.24 0.73
CA PRO A 372 12.92 10.00 -0.15
C PRO A 372 13.00 8.59 -0.71
N ARG A 373 12.51 7.57 0.02
CA ARG A 373 12.53 6.18 -0.45
C ARG A 373 11.63 5.96 -1.66
N SER A 374 10.39 6.42 -1.62
CA SER A 374 9.44 6.33 -2.75
C SER A 374 9.96 7.12 -3.96
N ALA A 375 10.56 8.28 -3.70
CA ALA A 375 11.14 9.10 -4.76
C ALA A 375 12.34 8.44 -5.46
N ASN A 376 13.26 7.84 -4.70
CA ASN A 376 14.61 7.52 -5.18
C ASN A 376 15.02 6.05 -5.09
N LEU A 377 14.27 5.19 -4.40
CA LEU A 377 14.70 3.82 -4.10
C LEU A 377 13.65 2.78 -4.44
N ASN A 378 12.42 2.92 -3.93
CA ASN A 378 11.34 1.97 -4.15
C ASN A 378 10.72 2.17 -5.53
N THR A 379 10.23 1.08 -6.11
CA THR A 379 9.31 1.18 -7.25
C THR A 379 7.91 1.45 -6.72
N GLU A 380 7.23 2.41 -7.33
CA GLU A 380 5.88 2.83 -6.95
C GLU A 380 4.93 2.71 -8.13
N CYS A 381 3.63 2.72 -7.86
CA CYS A 381 2.60 2.89 -8.88
C CYS A 381 1.47 3.81 -8.40
N ILE A 382 0.88 4.54 -9.33
CA ILE A 382 -0.24 5.45 -9.10
C ILE A 382 -1.28 5.34 -10.22
N ALA A 383 -2.55 5.33 -9.85
CA ALA A 383 -3.66 5.58 -10.76
C ALA A 383 -3.97 7.08 -10.76
N VAL A 384 -3.93 7.71 -11.93
CA VAL A 384 -4.28 9.12 -12.14
C VAL A 384 -5.60 9.18 -12.89
N ILE A 385 -6.63 9.76 -12.26
CA ILE A 385 -8.01 9.79 -12.76
C ILE A 385 -8.45 11.23 -12.93
N ARG A 386 -8.52 11.67 -14.18
CA ARG A 386 -8.97 13.00 -14.60
C ARG A 386 -10.49 13.02 -14.78
N ASN A 387 -11.20 13.02 -13.65
CA ASN A 387 -12.65 13.06 -13.61
C ASN A 387 -13.12 13.91 -12.42
N GLN A 388 -13.95 14.91 -12.69
CA GLN A 388 -14.45 15.85 -11.68
C GLN A 388 -15.17 15.12 -10.53
N LYS A 389 -16.06 14.17 -10.83
CA LYS A 389 -16.82 13.47 -9.79
C LYS A 389 -15.88 12.65 -8.89
N VAL A 390 -15.01 11.83 -9.48
CA VAL A 390 -14.06 11.00 -8.71
C VAL A 390 -13.14 11.87 -7.85
N ALA A 391 -12.62 12.96 -8.41
CA ALA A 391 -11.72 13.86 -7.70
C ALA A 391 -12.39 14.67 -6.60
N THR A 392 -13.64 15.09 -6.78
CA THR A 392 -14.45 15.73 -5.74
C THR A 392 -14.83 14.73 -4.64
N ASP A 393 -15.21 13.50 -4.98
CA ASP A 393 -15.52 12.46 -3.99
C ASP A 393 -14.29 12.11 -3.15
N LEU A 394 -13.10 11.99 -3.79
CA LEU A 394 -11.84 11.81 -3.07
C LEU A 394 -11.52 13.02 -2.17
N LEU A 395 -11.66 14.24 -2.70
CA LEU A 395 -11.43 15.47 -1.94
C LEU A 395 -12.31 15.53 -0.69
N HIS A 396 -13.61 15.25 -0.82
CA HIS A 396 -14.53 15.24 0.32
C HIS A 396 -14.11 14.19 1.35
N ALA A 397 -13.66 13.01 0.92
CA ALA A 397 -13.19 11.99 1.85
C ALA A 397 -11.92 12.42 2.61
N ILE A 398 -10.96 13.06 1.92
CA ILE A 398 -9.76 13.63 2.57
C ILE A 398 -10.18 14.73 3.56
N GLN A 399 -11.11 15.61 3.17
CA GLN A 399 -11.60 16.69 4.04
C GLN A 399 -12.30 16.16 5.30
N ILE A 400 -13.08 15.08 5.18
CA ILE A 400 -13.66 14.38 6.35
C ILE A 400 -12.54 13.88 7.26
N ASP A 401 -11.51 13.25 6.71
CA ASP A 401 -10.39 12.72 7.48
C ASP A 401 -9.56 13.85 8.15
N CYS A 402 -9.61 15.08 7.63
CA CYS A 402 -9.03 16.29 8.24
C CYS A 402 -9.92 16.98 9.30
N GLN A 403 -11.18 16.58 9.48
CA GLN A 403 -12.07 17.18 10.48
C GLN A 403 -11.55 16.98 11.91
N SER A 404 -11.94 17.87 12.82
CA SER A 404 -11.39 17.93 14.18
C SER A 404 -11.56 16.65 15.01
N GLU A 405 -12.57 15.83 14.71
CA GLU A 405 -12.82 14.52 15.32
C GLU A 405 -11.89 13.41 14.79
N ASN A 406 -11.20 13.66 13.68
CA ASN A 406 -10.34 12.70 12.97
C ASN A 406 -8.86 13.11 12.94
N ALA A 407 -8.58 14.42 12.96
CA ALA A 407 -7.23 14.96 12.91
C ALA A 407 -7.07 16.21 13.78
N TRP A 408 -5.82 16.52 14.13
CA TRP A 408 -5.43 17.81 14.71
C TRP A 408 -4.86 18.70 13.61
N HIS A 409 -5.31 19.95 13.54
CA HIS A 409 -4.63 20.96 12.71
C HIS A 409 -3.37 21.44 13.42
N VAL A 410 -2.24 21.44 12.71
CA VAL A 410 -0.93 21.77 13.26
C VAL A 410 -0.58 23.22 12.92
N THR A 411 -0.01 23.94 13.90
CA THR A 411 0.45 25.32 13.71
C THR A 411 1.91 25.47 14.11
N LEU A 412 2.50 26.64 13.88
CA LEU A 412 3.86 26.95 14.35
C LEU A 412 3.95 26.96 15.89
N GLN A 413 2.83 27.17 16.57
CA GLN A 413 2.75 27.27 18.03
C GLN A 413 2.37 25.94 18.68
N GLU A 414 1.54 25.13 18.02
CA GLU A 414 0.91 23.95 18.62
C GLU A 414 0.96 22.73 17.71
N ASN A 415 1.22 21.57 18.31
CA ASN A 415 1.19 20.26 17.66
C ASN A 415 0.79 19.16 18.65
N PRO A 416 0.33 17.99 18.19
CA PRO A 416 -0.21 16.96 19.06
C PRO A 416 0.84 15.95 19.56
N ASP A 417 2.14 16.21 19.46
CA ASP A 417 3.17 15.23 19.88
C ASP A 417 3.00 14.83 21.36
N ALA A 418 2.54 15.75 22.21
CA ALA A 418 2.27 15.52 23.62
C ALA A 418 1.10 14.54 23.88
N GLN A 419 0.25 14.28 22.88
CA GLN A 419 -0.83 13.29 22.96
C GLN A 419 -0.27 11.85 22.94
N ALA A 420 0.98 11.66 22.51
CA ALA A 420 1.66 10.38 22.60
C ALA A 420 2.28 10.15 23.99
N GLY A 421 2.21 8.89 24.45
CA GLY A 421 2.85 8.48 25.70
C GLY A 421 4.34 8.81 25.75
N TRP A 422 4.86 9.10 26.94
CA TRP A 422 6.25 9.55 27.14
C TRP A 422 7.29 8.60 26.53
N LEU A 423 7.07 7.28 26.65
CA LEU A 423 7.94 6.25 26.06
C LEU A 423 8.00 6.37 24.53
N LYS A 424 6.87 6.63 23.87
CA LYS A 424 6.80 6.74 22.41
C LYS A 424 7.50 8.02 21.93
N ARG A 425 7.35 9.12 22.67
CA ARG A 425 8.11 10.37 22.44
C ARG A 425 9.61 10.18 22.56
N LEU A 426 10.07 9.51 23.62
CA LEU A 426 11.48 9.20 23.78
C LEU A 426 12.02 8.32 22.66
N LYS A 427 11.28 7.26 22.29
CA LYS A 427 11.65 6.38 21.17
C LYS A 427 11.72 7.14 19.84
N ALA A 428 10.76 8.02 19.55
CA ALA A 428 10.78 8.83 18.33
C ALA A 428 12.00 9.77 18.30
N TRP A 429 12.33 10.38 19.43
CA TRP A 429 13.50 11.25 19.55
C TRP A 429 14.81 10.51 19.25
N THR A 430 14.99 9.28 19.76
CA THR A 430 16.21 8.49 19.50
C THR A 430 16.38 8.09 18.03
N LYS A 431 15.31 8.09 17.22
CA LYS A 431 15.40 7.85 15.78
C LYS A 431 16.01 9.01 14.98
N GLY A 432 16.28 10.16 15.63
CA GLY A 432 16.93 11.32 15.00
C GLY A 432 18.31 11.04 14.41
N VAL A 433 18.97 9.95 14.84
CA VAL A 433 20.26 9.50 14.31
C VAL A 433 20.18 9.04 12.85
N VAL A 434 19.01 8.65 12.37
CA VAL A 434 18.83 8.17 10.99
C VAL A 434 18.72 9.39 10.04
N PRO A 435 19.57 9.51 9.02
CA PRO A 435 19.50 10.63 8.07
C PRO A 435 18.19 10.63 7.28
N LYS A 436 17.55 11.80 7.10
CA LYS A 436 16.29 11.91 6.32
C LYS A 436 16.39 11.27 4.93
N ARG A 437 17.54 11.38 4.25
CA ARG A 437 17.75 10.87 2.89
C ARG A 437 17.63 9.35 2.71
N VAL A 438 17.72 8.56 3.79
CA VAL A 438 17.58 7.10 3.76
C VAL A 438 16.24 6.60 4.32
N LEU A 439 15.44 7.53 4.86
CA LEU A 439 14.13 7.27 5.46
C LEU A 439 13.02 7.25 4.43
#